data_AF-A0AAI9XFP3-F1
#
_entry.id   AF-A0AAI9XFP3-F1
#
_cell.length_a   1.000
_cell.length_b   1.000
_cell.length_c   1.000
_cell.angle_alpha   90.00
_cell.angle_beta   90.00
_cell.angle_gamma   90.00
#
_symmetry.space_group_name_H-M   'P 1'
#
loop_
_entity.id
_entity.type
_entity.pdbx_description
1 polymer ?
#
loop_
_entity_poly.entity_id
_entity_poly.type
_entity_poly.pdbx_seq_one_letter_code
_entity_poly.pdbx_strand_id
1 'polypeptide(L)'
;MSNADSQGPLSLEERWQMCKIQDDHKASLIEDLFSHIAELSDKLSEVKMELKEKRMLVRSLFDTDDRIKYQIEKLQNEKACCTTRFTSQKGTDPARTNTVLQWSSLTATFSDDLANNQFLDDLIEQGLEGGKKAASLLRLAVFDELKAIDPCLPHHLQLAVRVYANLKGLAKTYTEMGIIPDPSVLDDFVRGFNMWNAMCDFVDAGNGKECTDEKLKANFESSVSDVHCRHVLFGGSADSGYARVLGSYLDNDEIRKKVVLLEGPPFAQELAEIKDQFRVASFNRVFRRQKLFNNIKRKVSYNITPPLTPSPNYASAAARAPSVLAGDLPVRQQAMVDSRMPPLGQVLRNKAGQRIDPPLDFTHQEFILMKNRKLCNSLHLLGRCPYREAYGKCSHEHKGRLSPKELQVLWAVARQSHCHTGLSCTDPNCVSGHQCPRESCNGASCRLRFPLELHNIDKRPTR
;
A
#
# COMPACT_ATOMS: atom_id res chain seq x y z
N MET A 1 -26.43 90.88 -6.76
CA MET A 1 -25.03 91.30 -6.63
C MET A 1 -24.41 90.36 -5.60
N SER A 2 -23.74 89.30 -6.06
CA SER A 2 -22.25 89.20 -6.16
C SER A 2 -21.66 88.80 -4.79
N ASN A 3 -20.92 87.71 -4.60
CA ASN A 3 -19.95 87.07 -5.49
C ASN A 3 -19.85 85.56 -5.23
N ALA A 4 -19.61 84.84 -6.31
CA ALA A 4 -19.13 83.46 -6.29
C ALA A 4 -17.66 83.45 -5.87
N ASP A 5 -17.33 82.65 -4.85
CA ASP A 5 -15.94 82.36 -4.49
C ASP A 5 -15.33 81.42 -5.53
N SER A 6 -14.68 82.03 -6.52
CA SER A 6 -13.80 81.35 -7.47
C SER A 6 -12.46 81.05 -6.81
N GLN A 7 -12.33 79.88 -6.16
CA GLN A 7 -11.01 79.31 -5.89
C GLN A 7 -10.39 78.91 -7.24
N GLY A 8 -9.28 79.56 -7.62
CA GLY A 8 -8.50 79.16 -8.79
C GLY A 8 -7.97 77.72 -8.66
N PRO A 9 -7.59 77.06 -9.78
CA PRO A 9 -7.09 75.69 -9.72
C PRO A 9 -5.84 75.60 -8.84
N LEU A 10 -5.85 74.67 -7.89
CA LEU A 10 -4.72 74.39 -6.99
C LEU A 10 -3.41 74.29 -7.78
N SER A 11 -2.38 74.96 -7.27
CA SER A 11 -1.03 74.89 -7.83
C SER A 11 -0.55 73.44 -7.88
N LEU A 12 0.40 73.16 -8.77
CA LEU A 12 0.98 71.82 -8.88
C LEU A 12 1.62 71.37 -7.56
N GLU A 13 2.23 72.30 -6.83
CA GLU A 13 2.85 72.08 -5.52
C GLU A 13 1.83 71.66 -4.46
N GLU A 14 0.69 72.35 -4.37
CA GLU A 14 -0.39 72.01 -3.43
C GLU A 14 -0.97 70.61 -3.73
N ARG A 15 -1.17 70.27 -5.00
CA ARG A 15 -1.63 68.93 -5.41
C ARG A 15 -0.61 67.84 -5.09
N TRP A 16 0.68 68.11 -5.27
CA TRP A 16 1.74 67.17 -4.91
C TRP A 16 1.80 66.92 -3.39
N GLN A 17 1.67 67.98 -2.58
CA GLN A 17 1.62 67.86 -1.12
C GLN A 17 0.41 67.04 -0.65
N MET A 18 -0.76 67.22 -1.27
CA MET A 18 -1.93 66.38 -0.97
C MET A 18 -1.71 64.91 -1.30
N CYS A 19 -1.10 64.58 -2.44
CA CYS A 19 -0.75 63.20 -2.79
C CYS A 19 0.25 62.61 -1.79
N LYS A 20 1.26 63.39 -1.37
CA LYS A 20 2.25 62.95 -0.39
C LYS A 20 1.60 62.61 0.96
N ILE A 21 0.71 63.48 1.46
CA ILE A 21 -0.06 63.21 2.70
C ILE A 21 -0.90 61.94 2.56
N GLN A 22 -1.54 61.72 1.41
CA GLN A 22 -2.30 60.49 1.16
C GLN A 22 -1.40 59.25 1.15
N ASP A 23 -0.20 59.33 0.59
CA ASP A 23 0.73 58.21 0.58
C ASP A 23 1.31 57.94 1.97
N ASP A 24 1.57 58.98 2.77
CA ASP A 24 1.95 58.85 4.18
C ASP A 24 0.83 58.18 4.99
N HIS A 25 -0.45 58.54 4.76
CA HIS A 25 -1.60 57.87 5.38
C HIS A 25 -1.72 56.41 4.95
N LYS A 26 -1.50 56.08 3.67
CA LYS A 26 -1.49 54.69 3.21
C LYS A 26 -0.35 53.89 3.85
N ALA A 27 0.83 54.48 3.95
CA ALA A 27 1.98 53.84 4.57
C ALA A 27 1.70 53.53 6.05
N SER A 28 1.14 54.48 6.80
CA SER A 28 0.69 54.27 8.18
C SER A 28 -0.34 53.14 8.29
N LEU A 29 -1.35 53.11 7.41
CA LEU A 29 -2.36 52.04 7.42
C LEU A 29 -1.75 50.66 7.13
N ILE A 30 -0.77 50.59 6.24
CA ILE A 30 -0.07 49.35 5.92
C ILE A 30 0.74 48.87 7.13
N GLU A 31 1.41 49.78 7.84
CA GLU A 31 2.15 49.46 9.07
C GLU A 31 1.23 48.95 10.19
N ASP A 32 0.07 49.58 10.37
CA ASP A 32 -0.97 49.13 11.31
C ASP A 32 -1.50 47.73 10.94
N LEU A 33 -1.72 47.47 9.65
CA LEU A 33 -2.16 46.16 9.16
C LEU A 33 -1.11 45.07 9.43
N PHE A 34 0.17 45.34 9.19
CA PHE A 34 1.24 44.39 9.49
C PHE A 34 1.34 44.11 10.99
N SER A 35 1.21 45.14 11.82
CA SER A 35 1.19 45.00 13.28
C SER A 35 0.02 44.14 13.75
N HIS A 36 -1.17 44.34 13.17
CA HIS A 36 -2.34 43.52 13.49
C HIS A 36 -2.19 42.06 13.04
N ILE A 37 -1.60 41.81 11.86
CA ILE A 37 -1.32 40.45 11.38
C ILE A 37 -0.32 39.74 12.30
N ALA A 38 0.71 40.45 12.78
CA ALA A 38 1.66 39.91 13.75
C ALA A 38 0.95 39.52 15.05
N GLU A 39 0.12 40.41 15.60
CA GLU A 39 -0.65 40.14 16.82
C GLU A 39 -1.60 38.93 16.66
N LEU A 40 -2.30 38.82 15.53
CA LEU A 40 -3.15 37.67 15.24
C LEU A 40 -2.35 36.37 15.10
N SER A 41 -1.15 36.44 14.50
CA SER A 41 -0.27 35.28 14.35
C SER A 41 0.23 34.78 15.70
N ASP A 42 0.57 35.70 16.61
CA ASP A 42 0.98 35.36 17.98
C ASP A 42 -0.17 34.72 18.75
N LYS A 43 -1.37 35.32 18.72
CA LYS A 43 -2.58 34.74 19.34
C LYS A 43 -2.90 33.35 18.79
N LEU A 44 -2.76 33.15 17.48
CA LEU A 44 -2.97 31.85 16.85
C LEU A 44 -1.95 30.81 17.34
N SER A 45 -0.69 31.22 17.52
CA SER A 45 0.37 30.36 18.04
C SER A 45 0.10 29.94 19.49
N GLU A 46 -0.39 30.87 20.33
CA GLU A 46 -0.77 30.64 21.72
C GLU A 46 -1.92 29.63 21.82
N VAL A 47 -3.02 29.86 21.08
CA VAL A 47 -4.17 28.95 21.03
C VAL A 47 -3.76 27.55 20.54
N LYS A 48 -2.83 27.48 19.58
CA LYS A 48 -2.31 26.20 19.08
C LYS A 48 -1.51 25.45 20.15
N MET A 49 -0.72 26.16 20.95
CA MET A 49 0.01 25.58 22.07
C MET A 49 -0.94 25.09 23.17
N GLU A 50 -1.93 25.89 23.55
CA GLU A 50 -2.97 25.46 24.48
C GLU A 50 -3.72 24.22 23.99
N LEU A 51 -4.09 24.17 22.71
CA LEU A 51 -4.78 23.02 22.13
C LEU A 51 -3.91 21.76 22.19
N LYS A 52 -2.60 21.90 21.98
CA LYS A 52 -1.64 20.79 22.09
C LYS A 52 -1.55 20.28 23.53
N GLU A 53 -1.52 21.18 24.50
CA GLU A 53 -1.51 20.83 25.93
C GLU A 53 -2.82 20.13 26.34
N LYS A 54 -3.96 20.72 26.00
CA LYS A 54 -5.29 20.13 26.25
C LYS A 54 -5.40 18.72 25.62
N ARG A 55 -4.86 18.51 24.41
CA ARG A 55 -4.80 17.19 23.79
C ARG A 55 -3.94 16.19 24.57
N MET A 56 -2.80 16.61 25.12
CA MET A 56 -1.96 15.75 25.97
C MET A 56 -2.69 15.36 27.26
N LEU A 57 -3.39 16.32 27.88
CA LEU A 57 -4.17 16.05 29.09
C LEU A 57 -5.31 15.06 28.81
N VAL A 58 -6.07 15.28 27.73
CA VAL A 58 -7.14 14.36 27.30
C VAL A 58 -6.60 12.94 27.06
N ARG A 59 -5.39 12.82 26.49
CA ARG A 59 -4.72 11.53 26.31
C ARG A 59 -4.43 10.84 27.63
N SER A 60 -3.86 11.58 28.60
CA SER A 60 -3.62 11.07 29.95
C SER A 60 -4.90 10.66 30.65
N LEU A 61 -5.99 11.42 30.47
CA LEU A 61 -7.30 11.07 31.01
C LEU A 61 -7.83 9.76 30.42
N PHE A 62 -7.72 9.55 29.10
CA PHE A 62 -8.10 8.28 28.47
C PHE A 62 -7.27 7.10 29.01
N ASP A 63 -5.95 7.26 29.18
CA ASP A 63 -5.11 6.22 29.77
C ASP A 63 -5.53 5.90 31.21
N THR A 64 -5.92 6.90 31.99
CA THR A 64 -6.45 6.68 33.34
C THR A 64 -7.82 6.02 33.35
N ASP A 65 -8.69 6.38 32.40
CA ASP A 65 -10.03 5.79 32.25
C ASP A 65 -9.94 4.31 31.87
N ASP A 66 -9.06 3.95 30.93
CA ASP A 66 -8.78 2.55 30.58
C ASP A 66 -8.25 1.77 31.79
N ARG A 67 -7.37 2.39 32.59
CA ARG A 67 -6.82 1.77 33.81
C ARG A 67 -7.89 1.57 34.89
N ILE A 68 -8.79 2.55 35.05
CA ILE A 68 -9.91 2.49 36.01
C ILE A 68 -10.94 1.46 35.55
N LYS A 69 -11.30 1.43 34.26
CA LYS A 69 -12.19 0.42 33.68
C LYS A 69 -11.65 -0.99 33.91
N TYR A 70 -10.35 -1.19 33.68
CA TYR A 70 -9.69 -2.47 33.97
C TYR A 70 -9.80 -2.84 35.46
N GLN A 71 -9.59 -1.88 36.37
CA GLN A 71 -9.74 -2.12 37.81
C GLN A 71 -11.19 -2.41 38.23
N ILE A 72 -12.16 -1.70 37.65
CA ILE A 72 -13.59 -1.92 37.90
C ILE A 72 -13.99 -3.30 37.40
N GLU A 73 -13.59 -3.68 36.20
CA GLU A 73 -13.87 -5.01 35.64
C GLU A 73 -13.23 -6.08 36.54
N LYS A 74 -11.97 -5.90 36.97
CA LYS A 74 -11.33 -6.79 37.94
C LYS A 74 -12.13 -6.93 39.24
N LEU A 75 -12.55 -5.84 39.86
CA LEU A 75 -13.30 -5.84 41.12
C LEU A 75 -14.72 -6.40 40.98
N GLN A 76 -15.41 -6.10 39.87
CA GLN A 76 -16.72 -6.67 39.56
C GLN A 76 -16.63 -8.18 39.35
N ASN A 77 -15.56 -8.66 38.71
CA ASN A 77 -15.29 -10.07 38.48
C ASN A 77 -14.93 -10.80 39.79
N GLU A 78 -14.17 -10.18 40.69
CA GLU A 78 -13.91 -10.70 42.04
C GLU A 78 -15.22 -10.81 42.85
N LYS A 79 -16.08 -9.79 42.78
CA LYS A 79 -17.41 -9.80 43.42
C LYS A 79 -18.33 -10.89 42.85
N ALA A 80 -18.34 -11.07 41.53
CA ALA A 80 -19.11 -12.11 40.86
C ALA A 80 -18.64 -13.52 41.26
N CYS A 81 -17.33 -13.77 41.30
CA CYS A 81 -16.71 -15.04 41.70
C CYS A 81 -17.01 -15.42 43.15
N CYS A 82 -16.98 -14.44 44.08
CA CYS A 82 -17.38 -14.66 45.47
C CYS A 82 -18.88 -14.98 45.60
N THR A 83 -19.73 -14.43 44.71
CA THR A 83 -21.18 -14.65 44.74
C THR A 83 -21.55 -16.04 44.21
N THR A 84 -20.88 -16.54 43.16
CA THR A 84 -21.11 -17.89 42.61
C THR A 84 -20.54 -19.02 43.48
N ARG A 85 -19.42 -18.81 44.17
CA ARG A 85 -18.89 -19.81 45.13
C ARG A 85 -19.84 -20.08 46.30
N PHE A 86 -20.62 -19.09 46.71
CA PHE A 86 -21.63 -19.24 47.76
C PHE A 86 -22.86 -20.03 47.31
N THR A 87 -23.22 -19.99 46.02
CA THR A 87 -24.38 -20.72 45.47
C THR A 87 -24.05 -22.15 45.05
N SER A 88 -22.82 -22.41 44.59
CA SER A 88 -22.42 -23.73 44.04
C SER A 88 -21.90 -24.74 45.06
N GLN A 89 -21.70 -24.37 46.34
CA GLN A 89 -21.35 -25.33 47.40
C GLN A 89 -22.52 -26.23 47.86
N LYS A 90 -23.70 -26.16 47.23
CA LYS A 90 -24.85 -26.99 47.58
C LYS A 90 -25.03 -28.30 46.78
N GLY A 91 -24.13 -28.65 45.86
CA GLY A 91 -24.14 -30.01 45.33
C GLY A 91 -23.31 -30.19 44.08
N THR A 92 -22.16 -30.88 44.22
CA THR A 92 -21.65 -32.00 43.39
C THR A 92 -20.13 -32.14 43.54
N ASP A 93 -19.68 -33.40 43.42
CA ASP A 93 -18.36 -33.95 43.74
C ASP A 93 -17.13 -33.22 43.13
N PRO A 94 -16.00 -33.07 43.85
CA PRO A 94 -14.89 -32.19 43.47
C PRO A 94 -13.79 -32.83 42.60
N ALA A 95 -13.94 -34.05 42.08
CA ALA A 95 -12.80 -34.85 41.61
C ALA A 95 -12.56 -34.92 40.09
N ARG A 96 -13.35 -34.26 39.22
CA ARG A 96 -13.23 -34.45 37.76
C ARG A 96 -13.21 -33.22 36.85
N THR A 97 -13.23 -31.99 37.38
CA THR A 97 -13.41 -30.76 36.59
C THR A 97 -12.21 -29.81 36.55
N ASN A 98 -11.08 -30.14 37.20
CA ASN A 98 -10.00 -29.19 37.45
C ASN A 98 -8.90 -29.07 36.38
N THR A 99 -9.00 -29.72 35.22
CA THR A 99 -7.96 -29.63 34.17
C THR A 99 -8.43 -29.09 32.82
N VAL A 100 -9.74 -28.88 32.63
CA VAL A 100 -10.32 -28.43 31.34
C VAL A 100 -10.63 -26.92 31.34
N LEU A 101 -10.47 -26.24 32.48
CA LEU A 101 -10.91 -24.86 32.67
C LEU A 101 -9.87 -23.77 32.42
N GLN A 102 -8.66 -24.08 31.93
CA GLN A 102 -7.61 -23.06 32.02
C GLN A 102 -7.43 -22.14 30.81
N TRP A 103 -7.65 -22.56 29.56
CA TRP A 103 -7.51 -21.65 28.40
C TRP A 103 -8.68 -21.80 27.42
N SER A 104 -9.67 -20.92 27.53
CA SER A 104 -10.50 -20.57 26.39
C SER A 104 -9.76 -19.50 25.58
N SER A 105 -9.42 -19.80 24.32
CA SER A 105 -8.80 -18.86 23.39
C SER A 105 -9.85 -18.31 22.44
N LEU A 106 -9.61 -17.11 21.92
CA LEU A 106 -10.37 -16.53 20.83
C LEU A 106 -9.38 -16.05 19.78
N THR A 107 -9.68 -16.34 18.52
CA THR A 107 -8.88 -15.83 17.41
C THR A 107 -9.73 -14.91 16.56
N ALA A 108 -9.32 -13.66 16.48
CA ALA A 108 -9.85 -12.71 15.52
C ALA A 108 -8.81 -12.53 14.41
N THR A 109 -9.13 -13.01 13.20
CA THR A 109 -8.27 -12.88 12.02
C THR A 109 -8.87 -11.89 11.05
N PHE A 110 -8.06 -10.90 10.65
CA PHE A 110 -8.48 -9.84 9.73
C PHE A 110 -7.55 -9.82 8.51
N SER A 111 -8.11 -9.65 7.32
CA SER A 111 -7.38 -9.26 6.12
C SER A 111 -7.56 -7.76 5.90
N ASP A 112 -6.44 -7.03 5.94
CA ASP A 112 -6.36 -5.63 5.52
C ASP A 112 -5.71 -5.54 4.12
N ASP A 113 -5.84 -6.58 3.29
CA ASP A 113 -5.54 -6.42 1.88
C ASP A 113 -6.47 -5.34 1.30
N LEU A 114 -6.01 -4.67 0.25
CA LEU A 114 -6.53 -3.42 -0.33
C LEU A 114 -8.05 -3.38 -0.62
N ALA A 115 -8.71 -4.53 -0.56
CA ALA A 115 -10.12 -4.73 -0.80
C ALA A 115 -10.96 -4.95 0.46
N ASN A 116 -10.42 -5.40 1.59
CA ASN A 116 -11.17 -6.26 2.52
C ASN A 116 -11.62 -5.63 3.85
N ASN A 117 -10.82 -4.86 4.61
CA ASN A 117 -11.24 -4.15 5.84
C ASN A 117 -10.20 -3.11 6.31
N GLN A 118 -10.19 -1.91 5.71
CA GLN A 118 -9.19 -0.88 6.02
C GLN A 118 -9.48 -0.14 7.33
N PHE A 119 -8.44 0.14 8.12
CA PHE A 119 -8.55 1.00 9.30
C PHE A 119 -8.95 2.44 8.93
N LEU A 120 -9.56 3.16 9.87
CA LEU A 120 -9.93 4.57 9.67
C LEU A 120 -8.70 5.48 9.44
N ASP A 121 -8.89 6.47 8.56
CA ASP A 121 -8.11 7.72 8.38
C ASP A 121 -7.28 8.13 9.58
N ASP A 122 -8.02 8.66 10.53
CA ASP A 122 -7.48 9.25 11.74
C ASP A 122 -6.57 8.29 12.50
N LEU A 123 -6.84 6.98 12.46
CA LEU A 123 -6.02 5.97 13.15
C LEU A 123 -4.71 5.75 12.41
N ILE A 124 -4.73 5.63 11.07
CA ILE A 124 -3.52 5.42 10.29
C ILE A 124 -2.61 6.67 10.34
N GLU A 125 -3.18 7.87 10.21
CA GLU A 125 -2.46 9.14 10.23
C GLU A 125 -1.67 9.40 11.53
N GLN A 126 -2.13 8.84 12.65
CA GLN A 126 -1.49 8.99 13.96
C GLN A 126 -0.26 8.09 14.14
N GLY A 127 0.11 7.26 13.15
CA GLY A 127 1.28 6.38 13.21
C GLY A 127 1.27 5.50 14.46
N LEU A 128 2.37 5.50 15.21
CA LEU A 128 2.57 4.66 16.42
C LEU A 128 1.41 4.71 17.40
N GLU A 129 0.93 5.90 17.67
CA GLU A 129 -0.13 6.11 18.64
C GLU A 129 -1.50 5.68 18.10
N GLY A 130 -1.70 5.84 16.80
CA GLY A 130 -2.86 5.34 16.09
C GLY A 130 -2.96 3.83 16.11
N GLY A 131 -1.82 3.13 15.94
CA GLY A 131 -1.73 1.68 16.04
C GLY A 131 -2.14 1.14 17.40
N LYS A 132 -1.64 1.75 18.48
CA LYS A 132 -2.04 1.39 19.86
C LYS A 132 -3.54 1.57 20.08
N LYS A 133 -4.07 2.71 19.63
CA LYS A 133 -5.49 3.03 19.74
C LYS A 133 -6.36 2.06 18.92
N ALA A 134 -5.92 1.71 17.71
CA ALA A 134 -6.60 0.75 16.86
C ALA A 134 -6.67 -0.64 17.51
N ALA A 135 -5.57 -1.13 18.09
CA ALA A 135 -5.53 -2.40 18.82
C ALA A 135 -6.49 -2.41 20.03
N SER A 136 -6.49 -1.33 20.83
CA SER A 136 -7.41 -1.16 21.96
C SER A 136 -8.87 -1.17 21.52
N LEU A 137 -9.23 -0.31 20.55
CA LEU A 137 -10.60 -0.19 20.04
C LEU A 137 -11.09 -1.50 19.42
N LEU A 138 -10.22 -2.20 18.68
CA LEU A 138 -10.56 -3.48 18.07
C LEU A 138 -10.89 -4.53 19.12
N ARG A 139 -10.06 -4.65 20.17
CA ARG A 139 -10.35 -5.60 21.24
C ARG A 139 -11.61 -5.26 22.00
N LEU A 140 -11.84 -3.99 22.34
CA LEU A 140 -13.07 -3.56 23.00
C LEU A 140 -14.29 -3.95 22.16
N ALA A 141 -14.27 -3.66 20.85
CA ALA A 141 -15.35 -4.03 19.94
C ALA A 141 -15.58 -5.55 19.85
N VAL A 142 -14.50 -6.34 19.82
CA VAL A 142 -14.57 -7.80 19.83
C VAL A 142 -15.17 -8.31 21.14
N PHE A 143 -14.74 -7.78 22.29
CA PHE A 143 -15.28 -8.16 23.59
C PHE A 143 -16.76 -7.81 23.73
N ASP A 144 -17.18 -6.63 23.28
CA ASP A 144 -18.58 -6.20 23.33
C ASP A 144 -19.47 -7.11 22.47
N GLU A 145 -19.05 -7.45 21.26
CA GLU A 145 -19.77 -8.38 20.38
C GLU A 145 -19.89 -9.78 21.02
N LEU A 146 -18.81 -10.26 21.64
CA LEU A 146 -18.80 -11.57 22.29
C LEU A 146 -19.65 -11.62 23.54
N LYS A 147 -19.65 -10.57 24.37
CA LYS A 147 -20.57 -10.45 25.51
C LYS A 147 -22.03 -10.44 25.05
N ALA A 148 -22.31 -9.89 23.86
CA ALA A 148 -23.64 -9.96 23.25
C ALA A 148 -24.00 -11.34 22.67
N ILE A 149 -23.01 -12.21 22.41
CA ILE A 149 -23.22 -13.59 21.96
C ILE A 149 -23.42 -14.53 23.16
N ASP A 150 -22.50 -14.48 24.12
CA ASP A 150 -22.47 -15.31 25.32
C ASP A 150 -22.26 -14.42 26.55
N PRO A 151 -23.34 -14.03 27.26
CA PRO A 151 -23.27 -13.24 28.48
C PRO A 151 -22.49 -13.90 29.63
N CYS A 152 -22.25 -15.22 29.55
CA CYS A 152 -21.53 -16.01 30.54
C CYS A 152 -20.05 -16.20 30.18
N LEU A 153 -19.51 -15.39 29.26
CA LEU A 153 -18.11 -15.44 28.83
C LEU A 153 -17.13 -15.36 30.03
N PRO A 154 -16.13 -16.26 30.14
CA PRO A 154 -15.16 -16.25 31.23
C PRO A 154 -14.33 -14.96 31.29
N HIS A 155 -14.11 -14.44 32.50
CA HIS A 155 -13.37 -13.19 32.72
C HIS A 155 -11.87 -13.23 32.38
N HIS A 156 -11.28 -14.42 32.27
CA HIS A 156 -9.85 -14.63 31.98
C HIS A 156 -9.60 -15.05 30.52
N LEU A 157 -10.56 -14.79 29.64
CA LEU A 157 -10.51 -15.18 28.24
C LEU A 157 -9.34 -14.53 27.52
N GLN A 158 -8.52 -15.35 26.87
CA GLN A 158 -7.40 -14.86 26.09
C GLN A 158 -7.86 -14.58 24.66
N LEU A 159 -7.95 -13.29 24.33
CA LEU A 159 -8.24 -12.83 22.98
C LEU A 159 -6.94 -12.61 22.20
N ALA A 160 -6.74 -13.40 21.14
CA ALA A 160 -5.72 -13.19 20.13
C ALA A 160 -6.31 -12.41 18.94
N VAL A 161 -5.68 -11.30 18.59
CA VAL A 161 -6.04 -10.47 17.45
C VAL A 161 -4.89 -10.52 16.45
N ARG A 162 -5.14 -11.01 15.25
CA ARG A 162 -4.15 -11.07 14.18
C ARG A 162 -4.66 -10.40 12.92
N VAL A 163 -3.97 -9.34 12.50
CA VAL A 163 -4.22 -8.64 11.25
C VAL A 163 -3.15 -9.07 10.24
N TYR A 164 -3.57 -9.52 9.07
CA TYR A 164 -2.68 -9.89 7.98
C TYR A 164 -2.84 -8.90 6.84
N ALA A 165 -1.72 -8.37 6.36
CA ALA A 165 -1.73 -7.49 5.20
C ALA A 165 -0.41 -7.57 4.43
N ASN A 166 -0.46 -7.22 3.15
CA ASN A 166 0.72 -6.88 2.38
C ASN A 166 1.16 -5.45 2.75
N LEU A 167 2.03 -5.31 3.75
CA LEU A 167 2.40 -3.99 4.29
C LEU A 167 2.96 -3.04 3.23
N LYS A 168 3.76 -3.58 2.31
CA LYS A 168 4.34 -2.80 1.21
C LYS A 168 3.28 -2.27 0.24
N GLY A 169 2.32 -3.11 -0.13
CA GLY A 169 1.20 -2.73 -1.00
C GLY A 169 0.26 -1.72 -0.31
N LEU A 170 0.01 -1.94 0.97
CA LEU A 170 -0.84 -1.11 1.80
C LEU A 170 -0.22 0.29 2.01
N ALA A 171 1.06 0.37 2.39
CA ALA A 171 1.79 1.64 2.56
C ALA A 171 1.77 2.48 1.28
N LYS A 172 2.03 1.83 0.14
CA LYS A 172 1.96 2.49 -1.18
C LYS A 172 0.57 3.08 -1.43
N THR A 173 -0.48 2.34 -1.10
CA THR A 173 -1.85 2.77 -1.33
C THR A 173 -2.25 3.95 -0.45
N TYR A 174 -1.95 3.88 0.85
CA TYR A 174 -2.18 5.00 1.76
C TYR A 174 -1.40 6.25 1.33
N THR A 175 -0.18 6.09 0.79
CA THR A 175 0.62 7.20 0.27
C THR A 175 0.01 7.79 -1.01
N GLU A 176 -0.36 6.94 -1.98
CA GLU A 176 -0.95 7.38 -3.25
C GLU A 176 -2.31 8.07 -3.08
N MET A 177 -3.04 7.72 -2.01
CA MET A 177 -4.32 8.32 -1.66
C MET A 177 -4.19 9.57 -0.77
N GLY A 178 -2.96 9.95 -0.39
CA GLY A 178 -2.69 11.11 0.44
C GLY A 178 -3.13 10.97 1.90
N ILE A 179 -3.37 9.74 2.36
CA ILE A 179 -3.72 9.44 3.75
C ILE A 179 -2.48 9.57 4.64
N ILE A 180 -1.36 9.00 4.19
CA ILE A 180 -0.07 9.19 4.87
C ILE A 180 0.90 9.93 3.95
N PRO A 181 1.76 10.80 4.51
CA PRO A 181 2.79 11.50 3.73
C PRO A 181 3.94 10.57 3.33
N ASP A 182 4.25 9.55 4.14
CA ASP A 182 5.37 8.65 3.95
C ASP A 182 5.03 7.22 4.42
N PRO A 183 5.52 6.17 3.75
CA PRO A 183 5.34 4.77 4.15
C PRO A 183 5.72 4.46 5.61
N SER A 184 6.71 5.16 6.18
CA SER A 184 7.14 4.97 7.57
C SER A 184 6.04 5.22 8.59
N VAL A 185 5.02 6.02 8.27
CA VAL A 185 3.86 6.23 9.15
C VAL A 185 3.09 4.93 9.34
N LEU A 186 2.96 4.09 8.30
CA LEU A 186 2.35 2.78 8.44
C LEU A 186 3.24 1.83 9.24
N ASP A 187 4.57 1.87 9.06
CA ASP A 187 5.50 1.08 9.87
C ASP A 187 5.36 1.44 11.36
N ASP A 188 5.27 2.73 11.67
CA ASP A 188 5.02 3.24 13.01
C ASP A 188 3.69 2.72 13.55
N PHE A 189 2.61 2.79 12.76
CA PHE A 189 1.29 2.24 13.11
C PHE A 189 1.36 0.75 13.44
N VAL A 190 1.99 -0.06 12.59
CA VAL A 190 2.16 -1.51 12.79
C VAL A 190 2.92 -1.80 14.09
N ARG A 191 4.02 -1.08 14.35
CA ARG A 191 4.74 -1.19 15.63
C ARG A 191 3.84 -0.86 16.82
N GLY A 192 3.05 0.21 16.70
CA GLY A 192 2.15 0.65 17.75
C GLY A 192 1.08 -0.40 18.07
N PHE A 193 0.50 -1.00 17.03
CA PHE A 193 -0.46 -2.09 17.16
C PHE A 193 0.14 -3.29 17.89
N ASN A 194 1.33 -3.73 17.46
CA ASN A 194 2.02 -4.89 18.03
C ASN A 194 2.49 -4.67 19.48
N MET A 195 2.86 -3.44 19.83
CA MET A 195 3.36 -3.10 21.17
C MET A 195 2.25 -2.97 22.22
N TRP A 196 1.00 -2.75 21.81
CA TRP A 196 -0.08 -2.43 22.76
C TRP A 196 -0.43 -3.61 23.67
N ASN A 197 -0.41 -4.84 23.15
CA ASN A 197 -0.66 -6.06 23.93
C ASN A 197 -0.01 -7.27 23.28
N ALA A 198 0.51 -8.18 24.10
CA ALA A 198 1.20 -9.39 23.65
C ALA A 198 0.35 -10.33 22.76
N MET A 199 -0.98 -10.17 22.76
CA MET A 199 -1.90 -10.96 21.96
C MET A 199 -2.43 -10.19 20.73
N CYS A 200 -1.81 -9.06 20.36
CA CYS A 200 -2.14 -8.28 19.18
C CYS A 200 -0.96 -8.33 18.20
N ASP A 201 -1.20 -8.94 17.04
CA ASP A 201 -0.20 -9.04 15.99
C ASP A 201 -0.73 -8.43 14.69
N PHE A 202 0.06 -7.55 14.10
CA PHE A 202 -0.07 -7.08 12.73
C PHE A 202 1.09 -7.67 11.94
N VAL A 203 0.74 -8.62 11.07
CA VAL A 203 1.65 -9.53 10.40
C VAL A 203 1.75 -9.17 8.93
N ASP A 204 2.97 -8.98 8.45
CA ASP A 204 3.23 -8.88 7.01
C ASP A 204 2.98 -10.26 6.35
N ALA A 205 2.00 -10.30 5.47
CA ALA A 205 1.70 -11.47 4.66
C ALA A 205 2.67 -11.64 3.48
N GLY A 206 3.48 -10.62 3.18
CA GLY A 206 4.34 -10.58 2.01
C GLY A 206 3.67 -9.91 0.81
N ASN A 207 4.35 -9.94 -0.34
CA ASN A 207 3.96 -9.19 -1.53
C ASN A 207 3.32 -10.04 -2.64
N GLY A 208 3.06 -11.32 -2.38
CA GLY A 208 2.34 -12.19 -3.32
C GLY A 208 0.85 -11.89 -3.32
N LYS A 209 0.20 -12.13 -4.46
CA LYS A 209 -1.20 -11.77 -4.71
C LYS A 209 -2.20 -12.50 -3.79
N GLU A 210 -1.85 -13.70 -3.32
CA GLU A 210 -2.74 -14.56 -2.52
C GLU A 210 -2.12 -14.94 -1.16
N CYS A 211 -0.97 -14.37 -0.80
CA CYS A 211 -0.27 -14.73 0.43
C CYS A 211 -1.08 -14.35 1.69
N THR A 212 -1.80 -13.23 1.64
CA THR A 212 -2.73 -12.83 2.71
C THR A 212 -3.85 -13.85 2.85
N ASP A 213 -4.43 -14.27 1.72
CA ASP A 213 -5.58 -15.17 1.69
C ASP A 213 -5.23 -16.57 2.16
N GLU A 214 -4.10 -17.12 1.71
CA GLU A 214 -3.60 -18.42 2.17
C GLU A 214 -3.33 -18.42 3.68
N LYS A 215 -2.71 -17.36 4.22
CA LYS A 215 -2.49 -17.22 5.67
C LYS A 215 -3.81 -17.13 6.42
N LEU A 216 -4.77 -16.36 5.91
CA LEU A 216 -6.07 -16.18 6.57
C LEU A 216 -6.87 -17.48 6.58
N LYS A 217 -6.91 -18.21 5.46
CA LYS A 217 -7.56 -19.52 5.33
C LYS A 217 -6.96 -20.54 6.31
N ALA A 218 -5.64 -20.69 6.32
CA ALA A 218 -4.98 -21.63 7.22
C ALA A 218 -5.21 -21.31 8.71
N ASN A 219 -5.15 -20.03 9.10
CA ASN A 219 -5.41 -19.63 10.50
C ASN A 219 -6.88 -19.80 10.88
N PHE A 220 -7.80 -19.55 9.96
CA PHE A 220 -9.22 -19.79 10.16
C PHE A 220 -9.50 -21.28 10.38
N GLU A 221 -9.05 -22.14 9.48
CA GLU A 221 -9.24 -23.60 9.58
C GLU A 221 -8.63 -24.17 10.87
N SER A 222 -7.44 -23.69 11.25
CA SER A 222 -6.81 -24.05 12.52
C SER A 222 -7.63 -23.59 13.73
N SER A 223 -8.17 -22.38 13.71
CA SER A 223 -8.94 -21.83 14.85
C SER A 223 -10.33 -22.47 14.97
N VAL A 224 -10.95 -22.81 13.85
CA VAL A 224 -12.22 -23.54 13.82
C VAL A 224 -12.04 -24.95 14.38
N SER A 225 -10.94 -25.63 14.00
CA SER A 225 -10.63 -26.99 14.44
C SER A 225 -10.15 -27.06 15.90
N ASP A 226 -9.66 -25.96 16.46
CA ASP A 226 -9.21 -25.89 17.86
C ASP A 226 -10.41 -25.97 18.83
N VAL A 227 -10.43 -27.01 19.64
CA VAL A 227 -11.46 -27.26 20.67
C VAL A 227 -11.42 -26.25 21.82
N HIS A 228 -10.30 -25.57 22.02
CA HIS A 228 -10.13 -24.52 23.03
C HIS A 228 -10.57 -23.15 22.51
N CYS A 229 -10.69 -22.99 21.20
CA CYS A 229 -11.18 -21.77 20.57
C CYS A 229 -12.71 -21.75 20.62
N ARG A 230 -13.29 -20.77 21.33
CA ARG A 230 -14.74 -20.65 21.48
C ARG A 230 -15.43 -19.96 20.32
N HIS A 231 -14.83 -18.87 19.83
CA HIS A 231 -15.32 -18.10 18.71
C HIS A 231 -14.18 -17.66 17.80
N VAL A 232 -14.49 -17.60 16.50
CA VAL A 232 -13.58 -17.09 15.46
C VAL A 232 -14.24 -15.91 14.80
N LEU A 233 -13.61 -14.74 14.92
CA LEU A 233 -14.03 -13.56 14.16
C LEU A 233 -13.20 -13.50 12.88
N PHE A 234 -13.88 -13.50 11.74
CA PHE A 234 -13.24 -13.59 10.43
C PHE A 234 -13.52 -12.35 9.59
N GLY A 235 -12.47 -11.56 9.34
CA GLY A 235 -12.51 -10.34 8.54
C GLY A 235 -12.00 -10.53 7.11
N GLY A 236 -12.85 -11.07 6.24
CA GLY A 236 -12.57 -11.28 4.82
C GLY A 236 -13.77 -10.97 3.91
N SER A 237 -14.64 -10.04 4.31
CA SER A 237 -15.95 -9.79 3.69
C SER A 237 -15.89 -9.47 2.19
N ALA A 238 -14.84 -8.81 1.71
CA ALA A 238 -14.83 -8.26 0.36
C ALA A 238 -14.15 -9.12 -0.72
N ASP A 239 -13.79 -10.38 -0.41
CA ASP A 239 -13.18 -11.33 -1.34
C ASP A 239 -13.95 -12.65 -1.43
N SER A 240 -14.54 -12.93 -2.60
CA SER A 240 -15.25 -14.18 -2.88
C SER A 240 -14.40 -15.44 -2.67
N GLY A 241 -13.07 -15.32 -2.68
CA GLY A 241 -12.14 -16.43 -2.49
C GLY A 241 -12.27 -17.17 -1.15
N TYR A 242 -12.97 -16.59 -0.17
CA TYR A 242 -13.29 -17.24 1.11
C TYR A 242 -14.63 -17.98 1.12
N ALA A 243 -15.53 -17.73 0.16
CA ALA A 243 -16.88 -18.32 0.14
C ALA A 243 -16.83 -19.85 0.14
N ARG A 244 -15.90 -20.46 -0.61
CA ARG A 244 -15.73 -21.91 -0.64
C ARG A 244 -15.26 -22.50 0.70
N VAL A 245 -14.37 -21.80 1.40
CA VAL A 245 -13.83 -22.26 2.70
C VAL A 245 -14.88 -22.11 3.78
N LEU A 246 -15.65 -21.02 3.80
CA LEU A 246 -16.75 -20.86 4.75
C LEU A 246 -17.93 -21.80 4.41
N GLY A 247 -18.18 -22.01 3.12
CA GLY A 247 -19.23 -22.87 2.58
C GLY A 247 -19.12 -24.34 3.02
N SER A 248 -17.91 -24.87 3.19
CA SER A 248 -17.71 -26.25 3.65
C SER A 248 -18.17 -26.51 5.09
N TYR A 249 -18.41 -25.46 5.87
CA TYR A 249 -18.82 -25.55 7.27
C TYR A 249 -20.32 -25.23 7.50
N LEU A 250 -21.09 -24.96 6.43
CA LEU A 250 -22.50 -24.55 6.55
C LEU A 250 -23.40 -25.63 7.16
N ASP A 251 -23.10 -26.90 6.90
CA ASP A 251 -23.85 -28.06 7.40
C ASP A 251 -23.53 -28.38 8.88
N ASN A 252 -22.50 -27.75 9.46
CA ASN A 252 -22.09 -27.96 10.84
C ASN A 252 -22.53 -26.78 11.73
N ASP A 253 -23.67 -26.96 12.41
CA ASP A 253 -24.29 -25.92 13.24
C ASP A 253 -23.38 -25.42 14.39
N GLU A 254 -22.58 -26.30 14.99
CA GLU A 254 -21.64 -25.95 16.05
C GLU A 254 -20.55 -25.01 15.54
N ILE A 255 -19.95 -25.33 14.38
CA ILE A 255 -18.94 -24.48 13.75
C ILE A 255 -19.56 -23.15 13.29
N ARG A 256 -20.76 -23.19 12.71
CA ARG A 256 -21.45 -21.99 12.23
C ARG A 256 -21.73 -20.99 13.36
N LYS A 257 -22.15 -21.47 14.53
CA LYS A 257 -22.34 -20.63 15.75
C LYS A 257 -21.01 -20.12 16.33
N LYS A 258 -19.91 -20.85 16.12
CA LYS A 258 -18.56 -20.45 16.50
C LYS A 258 -17.99 -19.33 15.61
N VAL A 259 -18.41 -19.23 14.35
CA VAL A 259 -17.88 -18.25 13.38
C VAL A 259 -18.71 -16.97 13.35
N VAL A 260 -18.04 -15.83 13.45
CA VAL A 260 -18.62 -14.49 13.28
C VAL A 260 -17.91 -13.80 12.12
N LEU A 261 -18.67 -13.37 11.12
CA LEU A 261 -18.13 -12.64 9.97
C LEU A 261 -18.07 -11.14 10.29
N LEU A 262 -16.91 -10.53 10.05
CA LEU A 262 -16.77 -9.09 10.17
C LEU A 262 -17.09 -8.40 8.84
N GLU A 263 -18.09 -7.53 8.88
CA GLU A 263 -18.43 -6.62 7.81
C GLU A 263 -17.57 -5.35 7.86
N GLY A 264 -16.99 -4.99 6.71
CA GLY A 264 -16.38 -3.68 6.49
C GLY A 264 -16.92 -3.10 5.19
N PRO A 265 -16.29 -3.34 4.03
CA PRO A 265 -16.93 -3.13 2.75
C PRO A 265 -18.09 -4.13 2.54
N PRO A 266 -19.04 -3.83 1.62
CA PRO A 266 -20.08 -4.79 1.26
C PRO A 266 -19.49 -6.14 0.86
N PHE A 267 -20.15 -7.22 1.31
CA PHE A 267 -19.71 -8.58 1.03
C PHE A 267 -19.58 -8.83 -0.48
N ALA A 268 -18.52 -9.54 -0.89
CA ALA A 268 -18.37 -9.99 -2.26
C ALA A 268 -19.53 -10.94 -2.65
N GLN A 269 -19.87 -11.00 -3.94
CA GLN A 269 -21.10 -11.65 -4.41
C GLN A 269 -21.32 -13.06 -3.85
N GLU A 270 -20.32 -13.95 -3.96
CA GLU A 270 -20.43 -15.33 -3.47
C GLU A 270 -20.52 -15.43 -1.95
N LEU A 271 -19.85 -14.52 -1.23
CA LEU A 271 -19.95 -14.42 0.23
C LEU A 271 -21.32 -13.89 0.67
N ALA A 272 -21.89 -12.96 -0.09
CA ALA A 272 -23.19 -12.38 0.21
C ALA A 272 -24.32 -13.42 0.14
N GLU A 273 -24.18 -14.46 -0.69
CA GLU A 273 -25.14 -15.57 -0.80
C GLU A 273 -25.17 -16.45 0.46
N ILE A 274 -24.05 -16.55 1.19
CA ILE A 274 -23.93 -17.40 2.37
C ILE A 274 -23.89 -16.61 3.70
N LYS A 275 -23.73 -15.28 3.66
CA LYS A 275 -23.51 -14.46 4.88
C LYS A 275 -24.64 -14.58 5.90
N ASP A 276 -25.89 -14.71 5.43
CA ASP A 276 -27.07 -14.73 6.30
C ASP A 276 -27.17 -16.03 7.13
N GLN A 277 -26.32 -17.02 6.83
CA GLN A 277 -26.17 -18.24 7.62
C GLN A 277 -25.20 -18.06 8.80
N PHE A 278 -24.39 -17.00 8.80
CA PHE A 278 -23.46 -16.69 9.87
C PHE A 278 -23.89 -15.45 10.66
N ARG A 279 -23.37 -15.29 11.89
CA ARG A 279 -23.50 -14.02 12.60
C ARG A 279 -22.58 -12.99 11.96
N VAL A 280 -23.09 -11.79 11.71
CA VAL A 280 -22.34 -10.68 11.12
C VAL A 280 -22.19 -9.56 12.14
N ALA A 281 -20.97 -9.05 12.31
CA ALA A 281 -20.65 -7.90 13.17
C ALA A 281 -19.98 -6.79 12.36
N SER A 282 -20.12 -5.53 12.79
CA SER A 282 -19.45 -4.38 12.15
C SER A 282 -18.78 -3.48 13.18
N PHE A 283 -17.49 -3.15 12.97
CA PHE A 283 -16.71 -2.34 13.91
C PHE A 283 -16.38 -0.97 13.31
N ASN A 284 -17.41 -0.13 13.22
CA ASN A 284 -17.38 1.15 12.51
C ASN A 284 -16.44 2.22 13.13
N ARG A 285 -15.98 1.99 14.36
CA ARG A 285 -15.00 2.84 15.06
C ARG A 285 -13.55 2.43 14.78
N VAL A 286 -13.34 1.32 14.08
CA VAL A 286 -12.03 0.75 13.79
C VAL A 286 -11.81 0.66 12.29
N PHE A 287 -12.80 0.15 11.56
CA PHE A 287 -12.72 -0.08 10.13
C PHE A 287 -13.62 0.86 9.33
N ARG A 288 -13.20 1.13 8.10
CA ARG A 288 -13.95 1.85 7.08
C ARG A 288 -15.11 1.00 6.57
N ARG A 289 -16.22 1.66 6.26
CA ARG A 289 -17.39 1.04 5.58
C ARG A 289 -17.26 0.98 4.05
N GLN A 290 -16.40 1.82 3.49
CA GLN A 290 -16.27 1.97 2.04
C GLN A 290 -14.83 1.66 1.62
N LYS A 291 -14.69 0.98 0.48
CA LYS A 291 -13.39 0.79 -0.16
C LYS A 291 -12.80 2.15 -0.51
N LEU A 292 -11.49 2.28 -0.43
CA LEU A 292 -10.80 3.46 -0.91
C LEU A 292 -10.93 3.58 -2.45
N PHE A 293 -11.65 4.61 -2.91
CA PHE A 293 -11.79 4.92 -4.33
C PHE A 293 -10.82 6.02 -4.75
N ASN A 294 -9.98 5.74 -5.76
CA ASN A 294 -9.12 6.75 -6.38
C ASN A 294 -9.97 7.72 -7.25
N ASN A 295 -10.38 8.84 -6.66
CA ASN A 295 -11.16 9.91 -7.31
C ASN A 295 -10.29 10.98 -8.02
N ILE A 296 -9.19 10.59 -8.68
CA ILE A 296 -8.45 11.55 -9.54
C ILE A 296 -9.20 11.70 -10.86
N LYS A 297 -10.19 12.59 -10.86
CA LYS A 297 -10.77 13.21 -12.07
C LYS A 297 -9.64 13.88 -12.85
N ARG A 298 -9.08 13.19 -13.86
CA ARG A 298 -8.21 13.83 -14.84
C ARG A 298 -9.05 14.85 -15.62
N LYS A 299 -8.78 16.14 -15.39
CA LYS A 299 -9.20 17.23 -16.28
C LYS A 299 -8.74 16.88 -17.70
N VAL A 300 -9.68 16.57 -18.58
CA VAL A 300 -9.42 16.36 -20.00
C VAL A 300 -9.52 17.73 -20.67
N SER A 301 -8.39 18.25 -21.17
CA SER A 301 -8.42 19.35 -22.13
C SER A 301 -8.78 18.77 -23.49
N TYR A 302 -9.95 19.14 -24.01
CA TYR A 302 -10.43 18.77 -25.33
C TYR A 302 -9.74 19.66 -26.37
N ASN A 303 -8.80 19.10 -27.12
CA ASN A 303 -8.43 19.64 -28.44
C ASN A 303 -8.55 18.50 -29.45
N ILE A 304 -9.64 18.54 -30.21
CA ILE A 304 -9.94 17.63 -31.32
C ILE A 304 -9.23 18.17 -32.56
N THR A 305 -8.35 17.38 -33.16
CA THR A 305 -7.92 17.58 -34.56
C THR A 305 -8.21 16.29 -35.33
N PRO A 306 -8.88 16.35 -36.50
CA PRO A 306 -9.27 15.16 -37.25
C PRO A 306 -8.07 14.49 -37.96
N PRO A 307 -8.08 13.16 -38.17
CA PRO A 307 -6.99 12.46 -38.85
C PRO A 307 -7.06 12.59 -40.38
N LEU A 308 -5.89 12.76 -41.02
CA LEU A 308 -5.73 12.67 -42.47
C LEU A 308 -5.67 11.20 -42.94
N THR A 309 -6.26 10.95 -44.11
CA THR A 309 -6.30 9.69 -44.87
C THR A 309 -4.92 9.12 -45.26
N PRO A 310 -4.75 7.78 -45.30
CA PRO A 310 -3.48 7.14 -45.67
C PRO A 310 -3.32 6.92 -47.19
N SER A 311 -2.08 7.07 -47.67
CA SER A 311 -1.67 6.91 -49.08
C SER A 311 -1.41 5.44 -49.48
N PRO A 312 -1.58 5.08 -50.78
CA PRO A 312 -1.61 3.69 -51.26
C PRO A 312 -0.22 3.22 -51.69
N ASN A 313 0.46 2.40 -50.90
CA ASN A 313 1.63 1.62 -51.37
C ASN A 313 1.97 0.43 -50.45
N TYR A 314 0.94 -0.22 -49.90
CA TYR A 314 1.10 -1.39 -49.04
C TYR A 314 1.26 -2.71 -49.81
N ALA A 315 1.03 -2.72 -51.13
CA ALA A 315 0.88 -3.95 -51.91
C ALA A 315 2.17 -4.50 -52.57
N SER A 316 3.32 -3.83 -52.46
CA SER A 316 4.54 -4.20 -53.21
C SER A 316 5.71 -4.73 -52.36
N ALA A 317 5.55 -4.87 -51.04
CA ALA A 317 6.63 -5.34 -50.15
C ALA A 317 6.55 -6.84 -49.77
N ALA A 318 5.53 -7.57 -50.21
CA ALA A 318 5.30 -8.97 -49.86
C ALA A 318 5.69 -9.96 -50.98
N ALA A 319 6.86 -9.78 -51.60
CA ALA A 319 7.41 -10.79 -52.51
C ALA A 319 8.94 -10.71 -52.58
N ARG A 320 9.63 -11.55 -51.79
CA ARG A 320 10.80 -12.39 -52.16
C ARG A 320 11.79 -12.61 -51.01
N ALA A 321 12.23 -13.86 -50.88
CA ALA A 321 13.49 -14.32 -50.30
C ALA A 321 13.92 -15.58 -51.10
N PRO A 322 15.13 -16.14 -50.90
CA PRO A 322 16.47 -15.53 -50.87
C PRO A 322 17.46 -16.29 -51.81
N SER A 323 18.71 -15.84 -51.98
CA SER A 323 19.87 -16.72 -52.32
C SER A 323 21.23 -16.03 -52.13
N VAL A 324 22.21 -16.87 -51.80
CA VAL A 324 23.59 -16.62 -51.31
C VAL A 324 24.58 -16.54 -52.49
N LEU A 325 25.73 -15.85 -52.35
CA LEU A 325 27.09 -16.36 -52.61
C LEU A 325 28.20 -15.30 -52.40
N ALA A 326 29.40 -15.82 -52.16
CA ALA A 326 30.55 -15.23 -51.46
C ALA A 326 31.58 -14.47 -52.34
N GLY A 327 32.50 -13.76 -51.69
CA GLY A 327 33.73 -13.21 -52.28
C GLY A 327 34.68 -12.64 -51.20
N ASP A 328 35.97 -12.92 -51.31
CA ASP A 328 36.95 -13.08 -50.21
C ASP A 328 38.15 -12.07 -50.29
N LEU A 329 38.85 -11.85 -49.16
CA LEU A 329 40.25 -11.33 -48.96
C LEU A 329 40.56 -9.80 -48.91
N PRO A 330 41.72 -9.34 -48.33
CA PRO A 330 41.98 -9.25 -46.88
C PRO A 330 42.76 -7.98 -46.44
N VAL A 331 42.46 -7.35 -45.29
CA VAL A 331 43.44 -6.45 -44.62
C VAL A 331 43.36 -6.57 -43.09
N ARG A 332 44.50 -6.92 -42.52
CA ARG A 332 44.83 -7.06 -41.10
C ARG A 332 45.17 -5.67 -40.54
N GLN A 333 44.46 -5.21 -39.50
CA GLN A 333 45.08 -4.75 -38.24
C GLN A 333 44.05 -4.25 -37.21
N GLN A 334 44.23 -4.76 -35.99
CA GLN A 334 43.83 -4.22 -34.69
C GLN A 334 42.36 -4.33 -34.28
N ALA A 335 42.10 -5.40 -33.53
CA ALA A 335 40.86 -5.66 -32.81
C ALA A 335 40.62 -4.58 -31.72
N MET A 336 39.75 -3.63 -32.04
CA MET A 336 38.91 -2.94 -31.06
C MET A 336 37.57 -3.70 -31.09
N VAL A 337 37.16 -4.25 -29.96
CA VAL A 337 35.90 -5.02 -29.85
C VAL A 337 34.75 -4.05 -30.09
N ASP A 338 34.20 -4.10 -31.31
CA ASP A 338 33.11 -3.26 -31.78
C ASP A 338 31.85 -3.53 -30.95
N SER A 339 31.36 -2.49 -30.27
CA SER A 339 30.24 -2.51 -29.33
C SER A 339 28.89 -2.49 -30.05
N ARG A 340 28.71 -3.36 -31.05
CA ARG A 340 27.45 -3.48 -31.78
C ARG A 340 26.57 -4.52 -31.10
N MET A 341 25.37 -4.09 -30.72
CA MET A 341 24.26 -4.97 -30.32
C MET A 341 24.16 -6.16 -31.28
N PRO A 342 24.02 -7.40 -30.79
CA PRO A 342 23.81 -8.56 -31.65
C PRO A 342 22.59 -8.34 -32.56
N PRO A 343 22.57 -8.89 -33.78
CA PRO A 343 21.38 -8.86 -34.63
C PRO A 343 20.15 -9.41 -33.89
N LEU A 344 19.02 -8.77 -34.13
CA LEU A 344 17.71 -9.15 -33.57
C LEU A 344 17.48 -10.66 -33.78
N GLY A 345 17.37 -11.41 -32.69
CA GLY A 345 16.99 -12.83 -32.74
C GLY A 345 17.97 -13.83 -32.11
N GLN A 346 19.22 -13.45 -31.79
CA GLN A 346 20.20 -14.40 -31.23
C GLN A 346 20.39 -14.23 -29.72
N VAL A 347 20.12 -15.30 -28.97
CA VAL A 347 20.39 -15.37 -27.52
C VAL A 347 21.87 -15.66 -27.31
N LEU A 348 22.59 -14.73 -26.69
CA LEU A 348 23.98 -14.94 -26.30
C LEU A 348 24.06 -15.94 -25.14
N ARG A 349 24.99 -16.89 -25.24
CA ARG A 349 25.26 -17.88 -24.19
C ARG A 349 26.75 -17.95 -23.86
N ASN A 350 27.08 -18.22 -22.60
CA ASN A 350 28.45 -18.51 -22.19
C ASN A 350 28.82 -19.99 -22.45
N LYS A 351 30.05 -20.40 -22.10
CA LYS A 351 30.54 -21.77 -22.31
C LYS A 351 29.71 -22.84 -21.59
N ALA A 352 29.07 -22.47 -20.48
CA ALA A 352 28.18 -23.36 -19.73
C ALA A 352 26.75 -23.41 -20.33
N GLY A 353 26.53 -22.79 -21.50
CA GLY A 353 25.22 -22.71 -22.13
C GLY A 353 24.25 -21.77 -21.43
N GLN A 354 24.69 -20.96 -20.46
CA GLN A 354 23.84 -20.03 -19.73
C GLN A 354 23.63 -18.75 -20.54
N ARG A 355 22.40 -18.23 -20.58
CA ARG A 355 22.10 -16.96 -21.24
C ARG A 355 22.84 -15.80 -20.57
N ILE A 356 23.44 -14.96 -21.40
CA ILE A 356 24.08 -13.71 -20.97
C ILE A 356 23.37 -12.52 -21.62
N ASP A 357 23.32 -11.41 -20.89
CA ASP A 357 22.77 -10.16 -21.41
C ASP A 357 23.84 -9.42 -22.23
N PRO A 358 23.53 -8.96 -23.45
CA PRO A 358 24.45 -8.15 -24.24
C PRO A 358 24.95 -6.92 -23.47
N PRO A 359 26.24 -6.55 -23.56
CA PRO A 359 26.74 -5.34 -22.92
C PRO A 359 26.00 -4.10 -23.45
N LEU A 360 25.75 -3.14 -22.57
CA LEU A 360 25.08 -1.89 -22.89
C LEU A 360 26.02 -0.74 -22.54
N ASP A 361 26.10 0.25 -23.43
CA ASP A 361 26.88 1.45 -23.21
C ASP A 361 25.98 2.60 -22.71
N PHE A 362 26.14 2.99 -21.45
CA PHE A 362 25.42 4.11 -20.84
C PHE A 362 26.17 4.67 -19.63
N THR A 363 25.94 5.96 -19.36
CA THR A 363 26.39 6.62 -18.13
C THR A 363 25.36 6.47 -17.01
N HIS A 364 25.81 6.55 -15.75
CA HIS A 364 24.92 6.49 -14.59
C HIS A 364 23.86 7.60 -14.60
N GLN A 365 24.21 8.79 -15.12
CA GLN A 365 23.28 9.91 -15.24
C GLN A 365 22.17 9.64 -16.26
N GLU A 366 22.52 9.13 -17.45
CA GLU A 366 21.54 8.74 -18.47
C GLU A 366 20.56 7.69 -17.92
N PHE A 367 21.06 6.72 -17.16
CA PHE A 367 20.25 5.69 -16.52
C PHE A 367 19.23 6.25 -15.53
N ILE A 368 19.62 7.16 -14.65
CA ILE A 368 18.72 7.81 -13.69
C ILE A 368 17.64 8.60 -14.43
N LEU A 369 18.03 9.41 -15.42
CA LEU A 369 17.10 10.21 -16.21
C LEU A 369 16.09 9.32 -16.95
N MET A 370 16.57 8.23 -17.58
CA MET A 370 15.70 7.30 -18.29
C MET A 370 14.73 6.58 -17.34
N LYS A 371 15.20 6.14 -16.17
CA LYS A 371 14.36 5.48 -15.15
C LYS A 371 13.24 6.40 -14.67
N ASN A 372 13.51 7.69 -14.50
CA ASN A 372 12.53 8.66 -13.99
C ASN A 372 11.43 9.00 -15.00
N ARG A 373 11.64 8.76 -16.30
CA ARG A 373 10.64 8.99 -17.35
C ARG A 373 9.49 7.96 -17.33
N LYS A 374 9.61 6.84 -16.61
CA LYS A 374 8.57 5.79 -16.50
C LYS A 374 8.01 5.33 -17.86
N LEU A 375 8.89 5.17 -18.84
CA LEU A 375 8.55 4.68 -20.19
C LEU A 375 8.12 3.20 -20.16
N CYS A 376 7.22 2.79 -21.06
CA CYS A 376 6.83 1.39 -21.16
C CYS A 376 7.92 0.58 -21.87
N ASN A 377 8.64 -0.25 -21.12
CA ASN A 377 9.69 -1.11 -21.68
C ASN A 377 9.17 -1.98 -22.83
N SER A 378 8.03 -2.65 -22.66
CA SER A 378 7.48 -3.54 -23.70
C SER A 378 7.15 -2.78 -24.98
N LEU A 379 6.51 -1.61 -24.91
CA LEU A 379 6.19 -0.85 -26.10
C LEU A 379 7.44 -0.33 -26.80
N HIS A 380 8.33 0.32 -26.04
CA HIS A 380 9.47 1.02 -26.64
C HIS A 380 10.58 0.07 -27.11
N LEU A 381 10.72 -1.11 -26.49
CA LEU A 381 11.73 -2.11 -26.88
C LEU A 381 11.20 -3.14 -27.88
N LEU A 382 9.92 -3.54 -27.79
CA LEU A 382 9.34 -4.61 -28.62
C LEU A 382 8.27 -4.11 -29.61
N GLY A 383 7.93 -2.82 -29.58
CA GLY A 383 6.91 -2.22 -30.44
C GLY A 383 5.46 -2.52 -30.03
N ARG A 384 5.24 -3.35 -29.00
CA ARG A 384 3.91 -3.80 -28.57
C ARG A 384 3.73 -3.73 -27.06
N CYS A 385 2.52 -3.45 -26.60
CA CYS A 385 2.22 -3.38 -25.17
C CYS A 385 1.05 -4.32 -24.84
N PRO A 386 1.33 -5.56 -24.37
CA PRO A 386 0.28 -6.53 -24.06
C PRO A 386 -0.74 -6.00 -23.05
N TYR A 387 -0.31 -5.16 -22.10
CA TYR A 387 -1.22 -4.54 -21.14
C TYR A 387 -2.16 -3.52 -21.78
N ARG A 388 -1.68 -2.73 -22.76
CA ARG A 388 -2.55 -1.79 -23.48
C ARG A 388 -3.50 -2.52 -24.42
N GLU A 389 -3.02 -3.57 -25.07
CA GLU A 389 -3.81 -4.41 -25.99
C GLU A 389 -4.91 -5.15 -25.22
N ALA A 390 -4.58 -5.77 -24.08
CA ALA A 390 -5.53 -6.55 -23.29
C ALA A 390 -6.49 -5.69 -22.46
N TYR A 391 -6.01 -4.57 -21.89
CA TYR A 391 -6.78 -3.79 -20.91
C TYR A 391 -7.12 -2.37 -21.36
N GLY A 392 -6.79 -1.99 -22.60
CA GLY A 392 -6.99 -0.65 -23.15
C GLY A 392 -6.10 0.45 -22.56
N LYS A 393 -5.38 0.18 -21.46
CA LYS A 393 -4.57 1.14 -20.72
C LYS A 393 -3.27 0.52 -20.18
N CYS A 394 -2.22 1.33 -20.11
CA CYS A 394 -0.95 0.99 -19.48
C CYS A 394 -0.53 2.18 -18.60
N SER A 395 0.06 1.90 -17.43
CA SER A 395 0.53 2.92 -16.49
C SER A 395 1.83 3.61 -16.90
N HIS A 396 2.52 3.08 -17.93
CA HIS A 396 3.79 3.59 -18.41
C HIS A 396 3.63 4.42 -19.69
N GLU A 397 4.54 5.36 -19.93
CA GLU A 397 4.44 6.27 -21.06
C GLU A 397 4.76 5.59 -22.40
N HIS A 398 3.89 5.81 -23.37
CA HIS A 398 3.92 5.21 -24.72
C HIS A 398 4.26 6.20 -25.83
N LYS A 399 4.43 7.48 -25.50
CA LYS A 399 4.66 8.55 -26.48
C LYS A 399 6.16 8.76 -26.72
N GLY A 400 6.48 9.27 -27.90
CA GLY A 400 7.84 9.63 -28.31
C GLY A 400 8.58 8.46 -28.96
N ARG A 401 9.46 8.77 -29.91
CA ARG A 401 10.47 7.82 -30.40
C ARG A 401 11.74 8.01 -29.60
N LEU A 402 12.36 6.91 -29.20
CA LEU A 402 13.65 6.91 -28.55
C LEU A 402 14.76 6.75 -29.59
N SER A 403 15.84 7.50 -29.40
CA SER A 403 17.08 7.31 -30.15
C SER A 403 17.72 5.95 -29.84
N PRO A 404 18.62 5.43 -30.70
CA PRO A 404 19.33 4.17 -30.43
C PRO A 404 20.08 4.16 -29.10
N LYS A 405 20.64 5.31 -28.68
CA LYS A 405 21.32 5.45 -27.38
C LYS A 405 20.30 5.37 -26.23
N GLU A 406 19.17 6.06 -26.33
CA GLU A 406 18.11 5.97 -25.33
C GLU A 406 17.52 4.57 -25.20
N LEU A 407 17.41 3.82 -26.31
CA LEU A 407 16.98 2.42 -26.28
C LEU A 407 17.97 1.55 -25.50
N GLN A 408 19.28 1.74 -25.65
CA GLN A 408 20.28 1.02 -24.85
C GLN A 408 20.13 1.31 -23.36
N VAL A 409 19.90 2.57 -22.99
CA VAL A 409 19.66 2.95 -21.59
C VAL A 409 18.36 2.34 -21.07
N LEU A 410 17.31 2.30 -21.90
CA LEU A 410 16.03 1.68 -21.55
C LEU A 410 16.15 0.16 -21.36
N TRP A 411 16.97 -0.52 -22.17
CA TRP A 411 17.35 -1.92 -21.95
C TRP A 411 18.01 -2.11 -20.57
N ALA A 412 18.89 -1.20 -20.15
CA ALA A 412 19.51 -1.26 -18.83
C ALA A 412 18.48 -1.08 -17.69
N VAL A 413 17.49 -0.19 -17.89
CA VAL A 413 16.38 -0.01 -16.94
C VAL A 413 15.50 -1.26 -16.88
N ALA A 414 15.13 -1.85 -18.02
CA ALA A 414 14.33 -3.06 -18.10
C ALA A 414 14.99 -4.24 -17.38
N ARG A 415 16.31 -4.41 -17.58
CA ARG A 415 17.12 -5.45 -16.96
C ARG A 415 17.33 -5.29 -15.45
N GLN A 416 16.83 -4.23 -14.82
CA GLN A 416 16.75 -4.17 -13.35
C GLN A 416 15.72 -5.13 -12.75
N SER A 417 14.84 -5.69 -13.57
CA SER A 417 13.92 -6.77 -13.19
C SER A 417 14.41 -8.05 -13.82
N HIS A 418 14.67 -9.07 -13.00
CA HIS A 418 15.20 -10.31 -13.53
C HIS A 418 14.15 -11.11 -14.33
N CYS A 419 14.64 -11.94 -15.23
CA CYS A 419 13.83 -12.95 -15.91
C CYS A 419 13.48 -14.07 -14.93
N HIS A 420 12.22 -14.51 -14.93
CA HIS A 420 11.77 -15.64 -14.09
C HIS A 420 12.25 -16.99 -14.63
N THR A 421 12.49 -17.09 -15.94
CA THR A 421 13.13 -18.27 -16.56
C THR A 421 14.65 -18.29 -16.32
N GLY A 422 15.23 -17.18 -15.83
CA GLY A 422 16.65 -17.10 -15.49
C GLY A 422 17.58 -17.45 -16.65
N LEU A 423 18.69 -18.10 -16.34
CA LEU A 423 19.78 -18.41 -17.29
C LEU A 423 19.37 -19.37 -18.42
N SER A 424 18.26 -20.09 -18.30
CA SER A 424 17.77 -21.01 -19.33
C SER A 424 16.86 -20.33 -20.37
N CYS A 425 16.50 -19.06 -20.18
CA CYS A 425 15.57 -18.35 -21.05
C CYS A 425 15.99 -18.39 -22.52
N THR A 426 15.14 -18.93 -23.40
CA THR A 426 15.37 -19.06 -24.84
C THR A 426 14.76 -17.93 -25.67
N ASP A 427 13.97 -17.05 -25.06
CA ASP A 427 13.24 -16.00 -25.78
C ASP A 427 14.19 -14.86 -26.24
N PRO A 428 14.46 -14.70 -27.55
CA PRO A 428 15.35 -13.65 -28.03
C PRO A 428 14.80 -12.23 -27.78
N ASN A 429 13.50 -12.09 -27.52
CA ASN A 429 12.82 -10.83 -27.25
C ASN A 429 12.66 -10.53 -25.74
N CYS A 430 13.22 -11.36 -24.86
CA CYS A 430 13.12 -11.12 -23.42
C CYS A 430 13.85 -9.82 -23.03
N VAL A 431 13.08 -8.87 -22.51
CA VAL A 431 13.58 -7.55 -22.06
C VAL A 431 14.10 -7.54 -20.62
N SER A 432 13.83 -8.61 -19.87
CA SER A 432 14.25 -8.76 -18.47
C SER A 432 15.72 -9.12 -18.34
N GLY A 433 16.31 -8.89 -17.16
CA GLY A 433 17.71 -9.18 -16.89
C GLY A 433 17.97 -10.66 -16.57
N HIS A 434 19.01 -11.23 -17.16
CA HIS A 434 19.44 -12.62 -16.92
C HIS A 434 20.70 -12.68 -16.04
N GLN A 435 21.20 -11.52 -15.59
CA GLN A 435 22.36 -11.43 -14.73
C GLN A 435 22.23 -10.22 -13.78
N CYS A 436 22.89 -10.29 -12.62
CA CYS A 436 22.93 -9.14 -11.72
C CYS A 436 23.69 -7.97 -12.38
N PRO A 437 23.11 -6.75 -12.41
CA PRO A 437 23.76 -5.59 -13.03
C PRO A 437 24.87 -4.98 -12.17
N ARG A 438 25.02 -5.41 -10.91
CA ARG A 438 26.09 -4.95 -10.01
C ARG A 438 27.38 -5.71 -10.28
N GLU A 439 28.48 -5.00 -10.49
CA GLU A 439 29.81 -5.62 -10.59
C GLU A 439 30.22 -6.25 -9.26
N SER A 440 30.83 -7.43 -9.33
CA SER A 440 31.36 -8.19 -8.17
C SER A 440 30.34 -8.39 -7.03
N CYS A 441 29.07 -8.59 -7.36
CA CYS A 441 28.02 -8.77 -6.36
C CYS A 441 27.88 -10.24 -5.92
N ASN A 442 28.02 -10.50 -4.62
CA ASN A 442 27.85 -11.82 -4.01
C ASN A 442 26.39 -12.17 -3.65
N GLY A 443 25.41 -11.36 -4.08
CA GLY A 443 23.99 -11.58 -3.85
C GLY A 443 23.47 -11.19 -2.46
N ALA A 444 24.31 -10.93 -1.45
CA ALA A 444 23.87 -10.64 -0.08
C ALA A 444 22.91 -9.42 0.01
N SER A 445 23.16 -8.38 -0.79
CA SER A 445 22.41 -7.12 -0.78
C SER A 445 21.35 -7.00 -1.88
N CYS A 446 21.21 -7.98 -2.78
CA CYS A 446 20.22 -7.96 -3.86
C CYS A 446 19.54 -9.30 -4.13
N ARG A 447 19.66 -10.29 -3.24
CA ARG A 447 18.96 -11.59 -3.32
C ARG A 447 17.44 -11.50 -3.50
N LEU A 448 16.83 -10.42 -3.00
CA LEU A 448 15.40 -10.15 -3.13
C LEU A 448 15.01 -9.62 -4.52
N ARG A 449 15.99 -9.23 -5.35
CA ARG A 449 15.80 -8.65 -6.68
C ARG A 449 16.44 -9.47 -7.79
N PHE A 450 17.48 -10.25 -7.49
CA PHE A 450 18.10 -11.20 -8.40
C PHE A 450 18.38 -12.48 -7.60
N PRO A 451 17.92 -13.66 -8.04
CA PRO A 451 18.30 -14.93 -7.42
C PRO A 451 19.82 -15.13 -7.37
N LEU A 452 20.31 -15.93 -6.42
CA LEU A 452 21.74 -16.21 -6.26
C LEU A 452 22.38 -16.77 -7.55
N GLU A 453 21.62 -17.55 -8.31
CA GLU A 453 22.04 -18.15 -9.59
C GLU A 453 22.40 -17.12 -10.67
N LEU A 454 21.90 -15.88 -10.57
CA LEU A 454 22.18 -14.82 -11.55
C LEU A 454 23.44 -13.99 -11.19
N HIS A 455 24.16 -14.38 -10.14
CA HIS A 455 25.39 -13.71 -9.68
C HIS A 455 26.62 -14.51 -10.08
N ASN A 456 27.76 -13.82 -10.26
CA ASN A 456 29.05 -14.43 -10.58
C ASN A 456 29.05 -15.34 -11.83
N ILE A 457 28.14 -15.10 -12.78
CA ILE A 457 28.10 -15.85 -14.04
C ILE A 457 29.22 -15.40 -14.98
N ASP A 458 29.77 -16.31 -15.78
CA ASP A 458 30.72 -15.93 -16.84
C ASP A 458 29.97 -15.13 -17.91
N LYS A 459 30.29 -13.83 -18.02
CA LYS A 459 29.68 -12.89 -18.97
C LYS A 459 30.32 -12.98 -20.36
N ARG A 460 31.30 -13.86 -20.59
CA ARG A 460 31.95 -14.01 -21.90
C ARG A 460 31.07 -14.85 -22.85
N PRO A 461 30.67 -14.30 -24.02
CA PRO A 461 29.96 -15.09 -25.03
C PRO A 461 30.84 -16.21 -25.55
N THR A 462 30.24 -17.37 -25.81
CA THR A 462 30.85 -18.40 -26.65
C THR A 462 30.83 -17.91 -28.10
N ARG A 463 31.98 -18.00 -28.78
CA ARG A 463 32.12 -17.63 -30.20
C ARG A 463 31.32 -18.55 -31.11
#